data_AF-A0A2L2Z746-F1
#
_entry.id   AF-A0A2L2Z746-F1
#
_cell.length_a   1.000
_cell.length_b   1.000
_cell.length_c   1.000
_cell.angle_alpha   90.00
_cell.angle_beta   90.00
_cell.angle_gamma   90.00
#
_symmetry.space_group_name_H-M   'P 1'
#
loop_
_entity.id
_entity.type
_entity.pdbx_description
1 polymer ?
#
loop_
_entity_poly.entity_id
_entity_poly.type
_entity_poly.pdbx_seq_one_letter_code
_entity_poly.pdbx_strand_id
1 'polypeptide(L)' 'AATKNKPRPDDHFLETYPKCGTTWQGQILILILQKGEPLKYASDLHAKAPVLEMSGVDLVEKLMRPGP' A
#
# COMPACT_ATOMS: atom_id res chain seq x y z
N ALA A 1 -11.14 12.28 -2.02
CA ALA A 1 -10.81 11.11 -1.17
C ALA A 1 -9.41 11.28 -0.56
N ALA A 2 -8.36 11.44 -1.36
CA ALA A 2 -6.98 11.62 -0.89
C ALA A 2 -6.74 12.86 -0.01
N THR A 3 -7.36 14.00 -0.31
CA THR A 3 -7.20 15.27 0.44
C THR A 3 -7.67 15.24 1.89
N LYS A 4 -8.45 14.22 2.29
CA LYS A 4 -8.88 14.03 3.68
C LYS A 4 -7.94 13.11 4.47
N ASN A 5 -6.97 12.49 3.80
CA ASN A 5 -6.01 11.61 4.46
C ASN A 5 -5.13 12.42 5.43
N LYS A 6 -4.85 11.85 6.60
CA LYS A 6 -3.95 12.41 7.61
C LYS A 6 -2.69 11.53 7.67
N PRO A 7 -1.69 11.79 6.81
CA PRO A 7 -0.49 10.95 6.75
C PRO A 7 0.28 10.99 8.06
N ARG A 8 0.89 9.87 8.42
CA ARG A 8 1.73 9.67 9.60
C ARG A 8 3.20 9.54 9.19
N PRO A 9 4.16 9.80 10.09
CA PRO A 9 5.59 9.74 9.76
C PRO A 9 6.09 8.37 9.26
N ASP A 10 5.37 7.29 9.56
CA ASP A 10 5.68 5.90 9.19
C ASP A 10 4.93 5.41 7.93
N ASP A 11 4.10 6.25 7.31
CA ASP A 11 3.38 5.89 6.08
C ASP A 11 4.30 5.96 4.85
N HIS A 12 4.18 4.97 3.96
CA HIS A 12 4.87 4.93 2.67
C HIS A 12 3.86 5.07 1.54
N PHE A 13 4.08 6.02 0.63
CA PHE A 13 3.22 6.24 -0.53
C PHE A 13 3.89 5.73 -1.80
N LEU A 14 3.16 4.91 -2.56
CA LEU A 14 3.52 4.51 -3.91
C LEU A 14 2.68 5.31 -4.90
N GLU A 15 3.27 6.32 -5.52
CA GLU A 15 2.60 7.14 -6.53
C GLU A 15 2.97 6.67 -7.94
N THR A 16 1.97 6.35 -8.75
CA THR A 16 2.16 5.90 -10.13
C THR A 16 1.01 6.35 -11.01
N TYR A 17 1.30 6.69 -12.27
CA TYR A 17 0.26 6.82 -13.27
C TYR A 17 -0.35 5.44 -13.59
N PRO A 18 -1.67 5.35 -13.88
CA PRO A 18 -2.31 4.07 -14.18
C PRO A 18 -1.57 3.28 -15.26
N LYS A 19 -1.38 1.97 -15.00
CA LYS A 19 -0.68 1.01 -15.87
C LYS A 19 0.84 1.20 -16.00
N CYS A 20 1.45 2.10 -15.23
CA CYS A 20 2.91 2.28 -15.18
C CYS A 20 3.62 1.37 -14.16
N GLY A 21 3.08 0.17 -13.91
CA GLY A 21 3.75 -0.85 -13.08
C GLY A 21 3.48 -0.77 -11.57
N THR A 22 2.37 -0.16 -11.12
CA THR A 22 1.97 -0.10 -9.70
C THR A 22 2.03 -1.47 -9.01
N THR A 23 1.61 -2.53 -9.71
CA THR A 23 1.63 -3.90 -9.18
C THR A 23 3.06 -4.38 -8.89
N TRP A 24 3.96 -4.23 -9.86
CA TRP A 24 5.35 -4.68 -9.71
C TRP A 24 6.10 -3.86 -8.66
N GLN A 25 5.92 -2.53 -8.65
CA GLN A 25 6.53 -1.66 -7.65
C GLN A 25 6.01 -1.97 -6.24
N GLY A 26 4.70 -2.21 -6.08
CA GLY A 26 4.11 -2.60 -4.80
C GLY A 26 4.65 -3.92 -4.26
N GLN A 27 4.84 -4.92 -5.12
CA GLN A 27 5.46 -6.20 -4.72
C GLN A 27 6.90 -6.02 -4.22
N ILE A 28 7.69 -5.20 -4.90
CA ILE A 28 9.08 -4.91 -4.48
C ILE A 28 9.11 -4.22 -3.12
N LEU A 29 8.26 -3.20 -2.92
CA LEU A 29 8.17 -2.50 -1.64
C LEU A 29 7.80 -3.44 -0.50
N ILE A 30 6.81 -4.30 -0.72
CA ILE A 30 6.41 -5.30 0.27
C ILE A 30 7.57 -6.24 0.62
N LEU A 31 8.33 -6.71 -0.36
CA LEU A 31 9.51 -7.54 -0.08
C LEU A 31 10.54 -6.80 0.77
N ILE A 32 10.78 -5.51 0.51
CA ILE A 32 11.71 -4.70 1.30
C ILE A 32 11.21 -4.55 2.75
N LEU A 33 9.94 -4.21 2.94
CA LEU A 33 9.32 -4.00 4.25
C LEU A 33 9.23 -5.32 5.06
N GLN A 34 8.94 -6.42 4.37
CA GLN A 34 8.89 -7.77 4.94
C GLN A 34 10.25 -8.47 5.02
N LYS A 35 11.37 -7.77 4.77
CA LYS A 35 12.74 -8.33 4.84
C LYS A 35 12.96 -9.57 3.97
N GLY A 36 12.38 -9.58 2.78
CA GLY A 36 12.49 -10.64 1.78
C GLY A 36 11.36 -11.67 1.82
N GLU A 37 10.45 -11.60 2.79
CA GLU A 37 9.32 -12.53 2.87
C GLU A 37 8.20 -12.14 1.88
N PRO A 38 7.84 -12.99 0.91
CA PRO A 38 6.83 -12.67 -0.10
C PRO A 38 5.42 -12.72 0.46
N LEU A 39 4.47 -12.17 -0.30
CA LEU A 39 3.05 -12.39 -0.03
C LEU A 39 2.67 -13.86 -0.23
N LYS A 40 1.84 -14.36 0.68
CA LYS A 40 1.25 -15.69 0.54
C LYS A 40 0.34 -15.78 -0.68
N TYR A 41 -0.44 -14.73 -0.92
CA TYR A 41 -1.28 -14.60 -2.11
C TYR A 41 -1.08 -13.24 -2.76
N ALA A 42 -0.89 -13.22 -4.08
CA ALA A 42 -0.72 -11.96 -4.83
C ALA A 42 -1.94 -11.02 -4.71
N SER A 43 -3.14 -11.60 -4.49
CA SER A 43 -4.38 -10.86 -4.22
C SER A 43 -4.32 -9.98 -2.96
N ASP A 44 -3.45 -10.33 -2.01
CA ASP A 44 -3.33 -9.60 -0.75
C ASP A 44 -2.61 -8.25 -0.92
N LEU A 45 -2.03 -7.99 -2.09
CA LEU A 45 -1.34 -6.73 -2.39
C LEU A 45 -2.24 -5.52 -2.12
N HIS A 46 -3.50 -5.55 -2.57
CA HIS A 46 -4.41 -4.41 -2.38
C HIS A 46 -4.88 -4.24 -0.93
N ALA A 47 -4.87 -5.31 -0.14
CA ALA A 47 -5.18 -5.23 1.28
C ALA A 47 -4.03 -4.60 2.08
N LYS A 48 -2.78 -4.86 1.66
CA LYS A 48 -1.56 -4.32 2.30
C LYS A 48 -1.10 -2.97 1.75
N ALA A 49 -1.34 -2.72 0.46
CA ALA A 49 -1.00 -1.50 -0.26
C ALA A 49 -2.26 -0.99 -0.99
N PRO A 50 -3.25 -0.43 -0.26
CA PRO A 50 -4.48 0.05 -0.85
C PRO A 50 -4.25 1.26 -1.76
N VAL A 51 -5.02 1.33 -2.85
CA VAL A 51 -5.02 2.48 -3.75
C VAL A 51 -5.92 3.55 -3.15
N LEU A 52 -5.32 4.65 -2.71
CA LEU A 52 -5.99 5.70 -1.94
C LEU A 52 -7.25 6.26 -2.63
N GLU A 53 -7.22 6.38 -3.95
CA GLU A 53 -8.31 6.86 -4.80
C GLU A 53 -9.52 5.92 -4.79
N MET A 54 -9.28 4.61 -4.67
CA MET A 54 -10.32 3.58 -4.71
C MET A 54 -10.78 3.16 -3.30
N SER A 55 -9.86 3.13 -2.34
CA SER A 55 -10.09 2.61 -0.99
C SER A 55 -10.65 3.64 -0.01
N GLY A 56 -10.46 4.94 -0.28
CA GLY A 56 -10.86 6.00 0.64
C GLY A 56 -10.04 6.05 1.93
N VAL A 57 -10.32 7.03 2.78
CA VAL A 57 -9.52 7.30 3.99
C VAL A 57 -9.79 6.27 5.10
N ASP A 58 -11.02 5.78 5.20
CA ASP A 58 -11.43 4.85 6.26
C ASP A 58 -10.65 3.53 6.23
N LEU A 59 -10.27 3.06 5.04
CA LEU A 59 -9.48 1.84 4.90
C LEU A 59 -8.03 2.08 5.32
N VAL A 60 -7.46 3.25 4.98
CA VAL A 60 -6.10 3.65 5.34
C VAL A 60 -5.95 3.75 6.86
N GLU A 61 -6.96 4.27 7.56
CA GLU A 61 -6.96 4.38 9.01
C GLU A 61 -6.99 3.01 9.73
N LYS A 62 -7.57 1.99 9.09
CA LYS A 62 -7.73 0.63 9.62
C LYS A 62 -6.61 -0.33 9.24
N LEU A 63 -5.62 0.11 8.46
CA LEU A 63 -4.47 -0.71 8.10
C LEU A 63 -3.76 -1.21 9.35
N MET A 64 -3.29 -2.47 9.31
CA MET A 64 -2.43 -3.03 10.35
C MET A 64 -1.15 -2.18 10.46
N ARG A 65 -0.76 -1.82 11.69
CA ARG A 65 0.42 -0.99 11.96
C ARG A 65 1.36 -1.67 12.96
N PRO A 66 2.69 -1.61 12.77
CA PRO A 66 3.38 -1.09 11.59
C PRO A 66 3.01 -1.90 10.34
N GLY A 67 2.91 -1.23 9.19
CA GLY A 67 2.54 -1.88 7.94
C GLY A 67 3.50 -3.03 7.61
N PRO A 68 3.01 -4.08 6.93
CA PRO A 68 3.86 -5.17 6.45
C PRO A 68 4.80 -4.71 5.33
#